data_AF-A0A7L3PMX3-F1
#
_entry.id   AF-A0A7L3PMX3-F1
#
_cell.length_a   1.000
_cell.length_b   1.000
_cell.length_c   1.000
_cell.angle_alpha   90.00
_cell.angle_beta   90.00
_cell.angle_gamma   90.00
#
_symmetry.space_group_name_H-M   'P 1'
#
loop_
_entity.id
_entity.type
_entity.pdbx_description
1 polymer ?
#
loop_
_entity_poly.entity_id
_entity_poly.type
_entity_poly.pdbx_seq_one_letter_code
_entity_poly.pdbx_strand_id
1 'polypeptide(L)'
;GSCLFYGEWHRRRPPGIPQEEEFKLMFGMLFSLRSFVAKMSPTDMRDGFVSFHTSKYRLHYLETPTGLRLVLNTDLAVPSAREALQHIYS
;
A
#
# COMPACT_ATOMS: atom_id res chain seq x y z
N GLY A 1 7.99 2.81 10.41
CA GLY A 1 7.21 1.65 10.88
C GLY A 1 8.01 0.39 10.61
N SER A 2 7.74 -0.67 11.36
CA SER A 2 8.42 -1.96 11.17
C SER A 2 7.76 -2.76 10.06
N CYS A 3 8.55 -3.42 9.21
CA CYS A 3 8.04 -4.39 8.26
C CYS A 3 7.89 -5.73 8.97
N LEU A 4 6.65 -6.23 9.10
CA LEU A 4 6.37 -7.50 9.76
C LEU A 4 6.52 -8.69 8.80
N PHE A 5 6.22 -8.48 7.53
CA PHE A 5 6.26 -9.50 6.50
C PHE A 5 6.51 -8.86 5.13
N TYR A 6 7.29 -9.55 4.30
CA TYR A 6 7.56 -9.19 2.92
C TYR A 6 7.56 -10.45 2.04
N GLY A 7 6.78 -10.43 0.97
CA GLY A 7 6.70 -11.49 -0.03
C GLY A 7 6.81 -10.93 -1.44
N GLU A 8 7.57 -11.62 -2.30
CA GLU A 8 7.83 -11.21 -3.67
C GLU A 8 7.59 -12.39 -4.63
N TRP A 9 6.90 -12.14 -5.74
CA TRP A 9 6.63 -13.14 -6.78
C TRP A 9 7.04 -12.65 -8.17
N HIS A 10 6.32 -11.69 -8.72
CA HIS A 10 6.51 -11.21 -10.10
C HIS A 10 7.17 -9.83 -10.17
N ARG A 11 8.29 -9.63 -9.47
CA ARG A 11 9.03 -8.37 -9.51
C ARG A 11 10.10 -8.37 -10.61
N ARG A 12 9.80 -7.67 -11.71
CA ARG A 12 10.74 -7.57 -12.86
C ARG A 12 11.84 -6.52 -12.68
N ARG A 13 11.63 -5.53 -11.81
CA ARG A 13 12.56 -4.40 -11.60
C ARG A 13 12.86 -4.26 -10.10
N PRO A 14 14.06 -4.64 -9.65
CA PRO A 14 14.49 -4.35 -8.29
C PRO A 14 14.79 -2.85 -8.13
N PRO A 15 14.74 -2.32 -6.90
CA PRO A 15 14.83 -0.88 -6.65
C PRO A 15 16.27 -0.36 -6.67
N GLY A 16 17.28 -1.26 -6.63
CA GLY A 16 18.70 -0.88 -6.63
C GLY A 16 19.21 -0.31 -5.29
N ILE A 17 18.42 -0.47 -4.22
CA ILE A 17 18.77 -0.05 -2.85
C ILE A 17 18.63 -1.23 -1.89
N PRO A 18 19.28 -1.20 -0.71
CA PRO A 18 19.08 -2.20 0.33
C PRO A 18 17.61 -2.34 0.73
N GLN A 19 17.19 -3.56 1.05
CA GLN A 19 15.80 -3.87 1.39
C GLN A 19 15.27 -3.05 2.58
N GLU A 20 16.12 -2.79 3.58
CA GLU A 20 15.75 -1.97 4.74
C GLU A 20 15.42 -0.52 4.34
N GLU A 21 16.18 0.05 3.40
CA GLU A 21 15.93 1.39 2.86
C GLU A 21 14.66 1.43 2.02
N GLU A 22 14.40 0.38 1.24
CA GLU A 22 13.14 0.23 0.51
C GLU A 22 11.94 0.25 1.46
N PHE A 23 12.01 -0.47 2.59
CA PHE A 23 10.93 -0.48 3.58
C PHE A 23 10.71 0.89 4.22
N LYS A 24 11.78 1.62 4.51
CA LYS A 24 11.70 3.00 5.02
C LYS A 24 11.05 3.93 4.00
N LEU A 25 11.45 3.82 2.73
CA LEU A 25 10.90 4.59 1.62
C LEU A 25 9.40 4.31 1.45
N MET A 26 9.01 3.03 1.39
CA MET A 26 7.62 2.60 1.29
C MET A 26 6.77 3.12 2.45
N PHE A 27 7.28 3.02 3.68
CA PHE A 27 6.58 3.54 4.85
C PHE A 27 6.39 5.07 4.78
N GLY A 28 7.44 5.81 4.41
CA GLY A 28 7.39 7.26 4.27
C GLY A 28 6.43 7.71 3.18
N MET A 29 6.40 7.01 2.05
CA MET A 29 5.46 7.23 0.96
C MET A 29 4.01 7.04 1.43
N LEU A 30 3.69 5.91 2.06
CA LEU A 30 2.33 5.61 2.54
C LEU A 30 1.87 6.61 3.61
N PHE A 31 2.77 7.00 4.51
CA PHE A 31 2.50 8.02 5.52
C PHE A 31 2.16 9.38 4.89
N SER A 32 2.93 9.77 3.87
CA SER A 32 2.71 11.01 3.11
C SER A 32 1.39 10.96 2.34
N LEU A 33 1.09 9.86 1.65
CA LEU A 33 -0.14 9.69 0.88
C LEU A 33 -1.38 9.74 1.77
N ARG A 34 -1.36 9.10 2.94
CA ARG A 34 -2.45 9.19 3.91
C ARG A 34 -2.70 10.64 4.34
N SER A 35 -1.63 11.34 4.70
CA SER A 35 -1.70 12.74 5.12
C SER A 35 -2.20 13.64 3.99
N PHE A 36 -1.75 13.39 2.76
CA PHE A 36 -2.17 14.12 1.57
C PHE A 36 -3.65 13.93 1.30
N VAL A 37 -4.12 12.68 1.24
CA VAL A 37 -5.52 12.33 0.97
C VAL A 37 -6.45 12.89 2.04
N ALA A 38 -6.07 12.80 3.32
CA ALA A 38 -6.85 13.37 4.41
C ALA A 38 -6.98 14.91 4.34
N LYS A 39 -5.93 15.61 3.88
CA LYS A 39 -5.94 17.09 3.77
C LYS A 39 -6.58 17.60 2.48
N MET A 40 -6.52 16.83 1.40
CA MET A 40 -7.03 17.22 0.09
C MET A 40 -8.48 16.78 -0.15
N SER A 41 -9.01 15.89 0.68
CA SER A 41 -10.41 15.47 0.56
C SER A 41 -11.35 16.64 0.82
N PRO A 42 -12.32 16.91 -0.07
CA PRO A 42 -13.31 17.97 0.15
C PRO A 42 -14.37 17.59 1.20
N THR A 43 -14.35 16.34 1.68
CA THR A 43 -15.32 15.78 2.63
C THR A 43 -14.65 14.84 3.62
N ASP A 44 -15.34 14.55 4.73
CA ASP A 44 -14.86 13.58 5.71
C ASP A 44 -14.72 12.19 5.08
N MET A 45 -13.53 11.60 5.23
CA MET A 45 -13.22 10.31 4.67
C MET A 45 -13.47 9.19 5.67
N ARG A 46 -14.24 8.17 5.28
CA ARG A 46 -14.39 6.93 6.06
C ARG A 46 -13.18 6.00 5.94
N ASP A 47 -12.72 5.74 4.71
CA ASP A 47 -11.70 4.72 4.43
C ASP A 47 -10.30 5.28 4.19
N GLY A 48 -10.14 6.61 4.06
CA GLY A 48 -8.86 7.24 3.79
C GLY A 48 -8.24 6.83 2.44
N PHE A 49 -6.91 6.70 2.40
CA PHE A 49 -6.20 6.23 1.20
C PHE A 49 -6.48 4.73 0.96
N VAL A 50 -6.92 4.36 -0.25
CA VAL A 50 -7.30 2.96 -0.58
C VAL A 50 -6.37 2.32 -1.60
N SER A 51 -6.03 3.03 -2.67
CA SER A 51 -5.12 2.54 -3.70
C SER A 51 -4.60 3.67 -4.57
N PHE A 52 -3.51 3.44 -5.29
CA PHE A 52 -3.16 4.21 -6.48
C PHE A 52 -2.70 3.25 -7.57
N HIS A 53 -2.69 3.72 -8.82
CA HIS A 53 -2.10 2.98 -9.92
C HIS A 53 -1.15 3.85 -10.71
N THR A 54 -0.15 3.19 -11.30
CA THR A 54 0.75 3.77 -12.29
C THR A 54 0.36 3.28 -13.68
N SER A 55 1.22 3.47 -14.68
CA SER A 55 1.06 2.88 -16.00
C SER A 55 1.34 1.37 -16.06
N LYS A 56 1.84 0.75 -14.98
CA LYS A 56 2.28 -0.66 -14.98
C LYS A 56 1.70 -1.52 -13.87
N TYR A 57 1.39 -0.95 -12.73
CA TYR A 57 0.89 -1.70 -11.57
C TYR A 57 -0.07 -0.86 -10.74
N ARG A 58 -0.86 -1.55 -9.92
CA ARG A 58 -1.74 -0.97 -8.92
C ARG A 58 -1.25 -1.38 -7.54
N LEU A 59 -1.17 -0.42 -6.62
CA LEU A 59 -0.91 -0.65 -5.21
C LEU A 59 -2.22 -0.56 -4.46
N HIS A 60 -2.58 -1.63 -3.78
CA HIS A 60 -3.74 -1.72 -2.90
C HIS A 60 -3.29 -1.57 -1.45
N TYR A 61 -4.05 -0.81 -0.67
CA TYR A 61 -3.74 -0.48 0.71
C TYR A 61 -4.94 -0.76 1.61
N LEU A 62 -4.69 -1.42 2.73
CA LEU A 62 -5.65 -1.63 3.80
C LEU A 62 -4.97 -1.33 5.14
N GLU A 63 -5.58 -0.45 5.93
CA GLU A 63 -5.17 -0.22 7.32
C GLU A 63 -6.27 -0.68 8.26
N THR A 64 -5.88 -1.47 9.24
CA THR A 64 -6.77 -1.98 10.28
C THR A 64 -6.84 -0.99 11.45
N PRO A 65 -7.90 -1.03 12.28
CA PRO A 65 -8.00 -0.18 13.48
C PRO A 65 -6.86 -0.37 14.49
N THR A 66 -6.19 -1.52 14.48
CA THR A 66 -5.02 -1.80 15.34
C THR A 66 -3.71 -1.22 14.79
N GLY A 67 -3.76 -0.56 13.62
CA GLY A 67 -2.60 0.07 13.00
C GLY A 67 -1.76 -0.85 12.11
N LEU A 68 -2.21 -2.09 11.86
CA LEU A 68 -1.59 -2.96 10.85
C LEU A 68 -1.91 -2.45 9.46
N ARG A 69 -0.89 -2.43 8.60
CA ARG A 69 -0.96 -1.91 7.24
C ARG A 69 -0.60 -3.01 6.27
N LEU A 70 -1.56 -3.41 5.45
CA LEU A 70 -1.39 -4.40 4.41
C LEU A 70 -1.27 -3.69 3.06
N VAL A 71 -0.27 -4.10 2.28
CA VAL A 71 0.06 -3.50 0.99
C VAL A 71 0.23 -4.62 -0.01
N LEU A 72 -0.43 -4.52 -1.15
CA LEU A 72 -0.33 -5.50 -2.22
C LEU A 72 -0.20 -4.81 -3.57
N ASN A 73 0.80 -5.20 -4.34
CA ASN A 73 0.97 -4.75 -5.71
C ASN A 73 0.42 -5.79 -6.68
N THR A 74 -0.42 -5.36 -7.62
CA THR A 74 -1.01 -6.19 -8.67
C THR A 74 -0.84 -5.54 -10.03
N ASP A 75 -1.20 -6.26 -11.09
CA ASP A 75 -1.41 -5.68 -12.39
C ASP A 75 -2.64 -4.74 -12.40
N LEU A 76 -2.80 -4.01 -13.52
CA LEU A 76 -3.87 -3.03 -13.69
C LEU A 76 -5.25 -3.64 -13.95
N ALA A 77 -5.33 -4.92 -14.33
CA ALA A 77 -6.61 -5.59 -14.58
C ALA A 77 -7.34 -5.92 -13.28
N VAL A 78 -6.65 -5.96 -12.14
CA VAL A 78 -7.27 -6.15 -10.81
C VAL A 78 -7.90 -4.83 -10.33
N PRO A 79 -9.25 -4.74 -10.24
CA PRO A 79 -9.92 -3.50 -9.88
C PRO A 79 -9.78 -3.17 -8.39
N SER A 80 -9.97 -4.14 -7.50
CA SER A 80 -9.84 -3.99 -6.05
C SER A 80 -9.35 -5.29 -5.46
N ALA A 81 -8.29 -5.24 -4.66
CA ALA A 81 -7.81 -6.38 -3.89
C ALA A 81 -8.25 -6.32 -2.42
N ARG A 82 -9.29 -5.55 -2.09
CA ARG A 82 -9.72 -5.35 -0.69
C ARG A 82 -10.12 -6.65 -0.01
N GLU A 83 -10.88 -7.52 -0.68
CA GLU A 83 -11.28 -8.82 -0.13
C GLU A 83 -10.06 -9.72 0.11
N ALA A 84 -9.09 -9.73 -0.81
CA ALA A 84 -7.85 -10.47 -0.63
C ALA A 84 -7.04 -9.95 0.56
N LEU A 85 -6.94 -8.63 0.73
CA LEU A 85 -6.27 -8.02 1.88
C LEU A 85 -6.99 -8.32 3.20
N GLN A 86 -8.33 -8.37 3.21
CA GLN A 86 -9.11 -8.77 4.38
C GLN A 86 -8.91 -10.25 4.72
N HIS A 87 -8.83 -11.11 3.69
CA HIS A 87 -8.55 -12.53 3.87
C HIS A 87 -7.12 -12.79 4.39
N ILE A 88 -6.12 -11.98 4.00
CA ILE A 88 -4.76 -12.07 4.55
C ILE A 88 -4.72 -11.66 6.03
N TYR A 89 -5.59 -10.75 6.45
CA TYR A 89 -5.68 -10.31 7.84
C TYR A 89 -6.41 -11.31 8.75
N SER A 90 -7.34 -12.10 8.19
CA SER A 90 -8.18 -13.06 8.93
C SER A 90 -7.40 -14.32 9.28
#